data_AF-A0A9J6DZZ2-F1
#
_entry.id   AF-A0A9J6DZZ2-F1
#
_cell.length_a   1.000
_cell.length_b   1.000
_cell.length_c   1.000
_cell.angle_alpha   90.00
_cell.angle_beta   90.00
_cell.angle_gamma   90.00
#
_symmetry.space_group_name_H-M   'P 1'
#
loop_
_entity.id
_entity.type
_entity.pdbx_description
1 polymer ?
#
loop_
_entity_poly.entity_id
_entity_poly.type
_entity_poly.pdbx_seq_one_letter_code
_entity_poly.pdbx_strand_id
1 'polypeptide(L)'
;MSDEAIVASVVEVSPNDRGEDDMESDNTGDPGPTVAEARRLEALTAGAKGLMLDDDLEKTEQERMDIFYNYVKAHKAAGALDGKEVVGEAERLEVRDKAPLVLCELLFDENILSQVAGQRALLLRFTHGNHRAQRYLLGGIEQVVKEYSAALLPRVPHLLKLLYDQDIVEEEVLLDWSKRVSKKYVSREVAQEIHERARPFIKWLQEAEEEESSSEGDGDDSQDENVEVSGHTLHTRRVRMSSNILEYCELS
;
A
#
# COMPACT_ATOMS: atom_id res chain seq x y z
N MET A 1 -76.75 8.75 -36.59
CA MET A 1 -77.41 9.95 -36.06
C MET A 1 -76.31 10.71 -35.35
N SER A 2 -75.65 11.62 -36.05
CA SER A 2 -76.03 13.04 -36.10
C SER A 2 -75.58 13.72 -34.80
N ASP A 3 -74.85 14.81 -34.78
CA ASP A 3 -74.28 15.61 -35.86
C ASP A 3 -73.16 16.45 -35.23
N GLU A 4 -72.30 16.86 -36.13
CA GLU A 4 -71.13 17.69 -36.00
C GLU A 4 -71.51 19.17 -35.74
N ALA A 5 -70.51 19.97 -35.34
CA ALA A 5 -70.33 21.36 -35.78
C ALA A 5 -71.16 22.45 -34.98
N ILE A 6 -70.80 23.73 -34.80
CA ILE A 6 -69.75 24.65 -35.29
C ILE A 6 -69.57 25.79 -34.26
N VAL A 7 -68.32 26.26 -34.16
CA VAL A 7 -67.83 27.50 -33.55
C VAL A 7 -68.18 28.74 -34.40
N ALA A 8 -68.67 29.80 -33.75
CA ALA A 8 -68.82 31.12 -34.38
C ALA A 8 -67.74 32.07 -33.86
N SER A 9 -66.89 32.59 -34.76
CA SER A 9 -66.39 33.96 -34.64
C SER A 9 -66.03 34.51 -36.01
N VAL A 10 -66.47 35.74 -36.19
CA VAL A 10 -66.60 36.51 -37.43
C VAL A 10 -65.28 37.17 -37.84
N VAL A 11 -65.14 37.25 -39.15
CA VAL A 11 -64.13 37.88 -40.02
C VAL A 11 -64.16 39.41 -39.93
N GLU A 12 -63.02 40.10 -40.05
CA GLU A 12 -62.83 41.29 -40.93
C GLU A 12 -61.32 41.43 -41.30
N VAL A 13 -60.93 41.13 -42.54
CA VAL A 13 -60.68 42.02 -43.71
C VAL A 13 -59.24 42.55 -43.82
N SER A 14 -58.55 42.10 -44.89
CA SER A 14 -57.24 42.55 -45.39
C SER A 14 -57.29 43.98 -45.99
N PRO A 15 -56.14 44.65 -46.25
CA PRO A 15 -55.47 44.41 -47.55
C PRO A 15 -53.93 44.39 -47.52
N ASN A 16 -53.44 43.77 -48.57
CA ASN A 16 -52.06 43.55 -49.00
C ASN A 16 -51.33 44.86 -49.34
N ASP A 17 -50.08 45.05 -48.89
CA ASP A 17 -49.08 45.81 -49.65
C ASP A 17 -47.66 45.27 -49.43
N ARG A 18 -46.89 45.28 -50.51
CA ARG A 18 -45.57 44.63 -50.66
C ARG A 18 -44.46 45.55 -50.16
N GLY A 19 -43.46 44.96 -49.52
CA GLY A 19 -42.15 45.57 -49.28
C GLY A 19 -41.19 44.52 -48.74
N GLU A 20 -40.36 43.97 -49.62
CA GLU A 20 -39.13 43.27 -49.25
C GLU A 20 -38.16 44.31 -48.68
N ASP A 21 -37.70 44.13 -47.45
CA ASP A 21 -36.45 44.70 -46.95
C ASP A 21 -35.85 43.72 -45.93
N ASP A 22 -34.80 43.04 -46.37
CA ASP A 22 -33.88 42.25 -45.54
C ASP A 22 -33.24 43.15 -44.46
N MET A 23 -33.36 42.76 -43.19
CA MET A 23 -32.52 43.27 -42.11
C MET A 23 -32.02 42.11 -41.25
N GLU A 24 -30.71 41.93 -41.31
CA GLU A 24 -29.87 40.94 -40.66
C GLU A 24 -29.91 40.97 -39.12
N SER A 25 -29.67 39.79 -38.54
CA SER A 25 -28.79 39.54 -37.39
C SER A 25 -29.04 40.27 -36.06
N ASP A 26 -29.72 39.58 -35.14
CA ASP A 26 -29.35 39.63 -33.71
C ASP A 26 -29.11 38.22 -33.20
N ASN A 27 -27.93 37.67 -33.55
CA ASN A 27 -27.35 36.55 -32.83
C ASN A 27 -26.87 37.10 -31.49
N THR A 28 -27.67 36.94 -30.44
CA THR A 28 -27.25 37.19 -29.05
C THR A 28 -26.21 36.15 -28.66
N GLY A 29 -25.00 36.30 -29.20
CA GLY A 29 -23.84 35.49 -28.90
C GLY A 29 -23.36 35.83 -27.49
N ASP A 30 -23.73 34.98 -26.54
CA ASP A 30 -23.12 34.94 -25.22
C ASP A 30 -21.58 34.85 -25.39
N PRO A 31 -20.80 35.85 -24.96
CA PRO A 31 -19.35 35.72 -24.98
C PRO A 31 -18.98 34.66 -23.95
N GLY A 32 -18.57 33.48 -24.44
CA GLY A 32 -18.07 32.39 -23.61
C GLY A 32 -16.99 32.88 -22.62
N PRO A 33 -16.75 32.13 -21.53
CA PRO A 33 -15.94 32.59 -20.40
C PRO A 33 -14.59 33.12 -20.88
N THR A 34 -14.22 34.31 -20.42
CA THR A 34 -12.91 34.87 -20.74
C THR A 34 -11.80 33.94 -20.25
N VAL A 35 -10.60 34.03 -20.84
CA VAL A 35 -9.47 33.18 -20.45
C VAL A 35 -9.17 33.24 -18.94
N ALA A 36 -9.40 34.40 -18.30
CA ALA A 36 -9.26 34.57 -16.87
C ALA A 36 -10.36 33.83 -16.06
N GLU A 37 -11.59 33.82 -16.56
CA GLU A 37 -12.72 33.10 -15.95
C GLU A 37 -12.62 31.60 -16.17
N ALA A 38 -12.19 31.15 -17.35
CA ALA A 38 -11.89 29.75 -17.63
C ALA A 38 -10.76 29.24 -16.72
N ARG A 39 -9.69 30.01 -16.54
CA ARG A 39 -8.60 29.66 -15.62
C ARG A 39 -9.04 29.67 -14.16
N ARG A 40 -9.96 30.57 -13.78
CA ARG A 40 -10.54 30.60 -12.43
C ARG A 40 -11.49 29.43 -12.21
N LEU A 41 -12.28 29.05 -13.22
CA LEU A 41 -13.15 27.88 -13.18
C LEU A 41 -12.33 26.59 -13.13
N GLU A 42 -11.23 26.50 -13.86
CA GLU A 42 -10.26 25.38 -13.81
C GLU A 42 -9.59 25.29 -12.44
N ALA A 43 -9.17 26.42 -11.85
CA ALA A 43 -8.62 26.44 -10.50
C ALA A 43 -9.66 26.04 -9.43
N LEU A 44 -10.92 26.46 -9.61
CA LEU A 44 -12.02 26.10 -8.71
C LEU A 44 -12.43 24.63 -8.87
N THR A 45 -12.43 24.08 -10.09
CA THR A 45 -12.72 22.66 -10.36
C THR A 45 -11.57 21.74 -9.94
N ALA A 46 -10.32 22.18 -10.09
CA ALA A 46 -9.15 21.48 -9.55
C ALA A 46 -9.21 21.44 -8.01
N GLY A 47 -9.61 22.55 -7.36
CA GLY A 47 -9.86 22.58 -5.91
C GLY A 47 -11.06 21.74 -5.48
N ALA A 48 -12.10 21.65 -6.31
CA ALA A 48 -13.30 20.85 -6.05
C ALA A 48 -13.08 19.34 -6.24
N LYS A 49 -12.16 18.92 -7.12
CA LYS A 49 -11.78 17.50 -7.27
C LYS A 49 -11.23 16.89 -5.99
N GLY A 50 -10.64 17.68 -5.10
CA GLY A 50 -10.22 17.24 -3.76
C GLY A 50 -11.33 17.26 -2.70
N LEU A 51 -12.52 17.79 -3.02
CA LEU A 51 -13.66 17.95 -2.11
C LEU A 51 -14.88 17.09 -2.47
N MET A 52 -14.92 16.50 -3.66
CA MET A 52 -15.85 15.41 -3.94
C MET A 52 -15.35 14.21 -3.14
N LEU A 53 -16.19 13.60 -2.29
CA LEU A 53 -15.91 12.29 -1.71
C LEU A 53 -15.36 11.41 -2.84
N ASP A 54 -14.13 10.92 -2.65
CA ASP A 54 -13.49 10.08 -3.65
C ASP A 54 -14.41 8.87 -3.84
N ASP A 55 -15.00 8.72 -5.03
CA ASP A 55 -15.95 7.66 -5.37
C ASP A 55 -15.35 6.27 -5.05
N ASP A 56 -14.03 6.17 -4.98
CA ASP A 56 -13.32 4.96 -4.55
C ASP A 56 -13.50 4.65 -3.06
N LEU A 57 -13.63 5.64 -2.17
CA LEU A 57 -13.85 5.43 -0.73
C LEU A 57 -15.25 4.89 -0.41
N GLU A 58 -16.21 5.06 -1.32
CA GLU A 58 -17.53 4.44 -1.22
C GLU A 58 -17.50 2.94 -1.60
N LYS A 59 -16.42 2.48 -2.26
CA LYS A 59 -16.24 1.07 -2.65
C LYS A 59 -15.85 0.21 -1.46
N THR A 60 -16.08 -1.09 -1.61
CA THR A 60 -15.63 -2.06 -0.62
C THR A 60 -14.11 -2.07 -0.52
N GLU A 61 -13.60 -2.50 0.64
CA GLU A 61 -12.15 -2.59 0.85
C GLU A 61 -11.45 -3.48 -0.20
N GLN A 62 -12.11 -4.56 -0.63
CA GLN A 62 -11.56 -5.44 -1.67
C GLN A 62 -11.42 -4.70 -3.00
N GLU A 63 -12.44 -3.95 -3.42
CA GLU A 63 -12.38 -3.17 -4.66
C GLU A 63 -11.30 -2.09 -4.60
N ARG A 64 -11.11 -1.44 -3.44
CA ARG A 64 -10.01 -0.48 -3.26
C ARG A 64 -8.63 -1.14 -3.33
N MET A 65 -8.50 -2.34 -2.78
CA MET A 65 -7.28 -3.15 -2.93
C MET A 65 -7.02 -3.52 -4.39
N ASP A 66 -8.07 -3.86 -5.15
CA ASP A 66 -7.96 -4.19 -6.58
C ASP A 66 -7.57 -2.97 -7.42
N ILE A 67 -8.08 -1.77 -7.09
CA ILE A 67 -7.67 -0.50 -7.71
C ILE A 67 -6.18 -0.26 -7.44
N PHE A 68 -5.75 -0.38 -6.18
CA PHE A 68 -4.34 -0.24 -5.81
C PHE A 68 -3.44 -1.26 -6.55
N TYR A 69 -3.88 -2.51 -6.64
CA TYR A 69 -3.19 -3.55 -7.38
C TYR A 69 -2.97 -3.16 -8.84
N ASN A 70 -4.03 -2.73 -9.53
CA ASN A 70 -3.95 -2.32 -10.93
C ASN A 70 -3.05 -1.10 -11.11
N TYR A 71 -3.11 -0.13 -10.20
CA TYR A 71 -2.23 1.04 -10.20
C TYR A 71 -0.75 0.63 -10.12
N VAL A 72 -0.37 -0.19 -9.14
CA VAL A 72 1.02 -0.64 -8.95
C VAL A 72 1.48 -1.49 -10.14
N LYS A 73 0.63 -2.38 -10.64
CA LYS A 73 0.93 -3.23 -11.80
C LYS A 73 1.22 -2.41 -13.05
N ALA A 74 0.43 -1.36 -13.31
CA ALA A 74 0.64 -0.45 -14.44
C ALA A 74 1.96 0.32 -14.32
N HIS A 75 2.27 0.88 -13.13
CA HIS A 75 3.52 1.62 -12.91
C HIS A 75 4.76 0.72 -12.97
N LYS A 76 4.66 -0.52 -12.48
CA LYS A 76 5.71 -1.53 -12.62
C LYS A 76 5.98 -1.84 -14.10
N ALA A 77 4.93 -2.06 -14.89
CA ALA A 77 5.06 -2.36 -16.32
C ALA A 77 5.65 -1.19 -17.12
N ALA A 78 5.38 0.04 -16.70
CA ALA A 78 5.97 1.26 -17.30
C ALA A 78 7.42 1.54 -16.84
N GLY A 79 7.95 0.79 -15.86
CA GLY A 79 9.26 1.05 -15.27
C GLY A 79 9.33 2.35 -14.45
N ALA A 80 8.17 2.89 -14.07
CA ALA A 80 8.02 4.19 -13.40
C ALA A 80 7.47 4.01 -11.97
N LEU A 81 7.95 3.01 -11.24
CA LEU A 81 7.46 2.71 -9.90
C LEU A 81 8.14 3.64 -8.87
N ASP A 82 7.59 4.84 -8.69
CA ASP A 82 8.05 5.78 -7.66
C ASP A 82 7.41 5.47 -6.30
N GLY A 83 8.24 5.30 -5.27
CA GLY A 83 7.77 4.90 -3.96
C GLY A 83 6.96 5.96 -3.21
N LYS A 84 7.04 7.24 -3.58
CA LYS A 84 6.19 8.28 -2.97
C LYS A 84 4.80 8.24 -3.59
N GLU A 85 4.71 8.08 -4.91
CA GLU A 85 3.44 7.97 -5.62
C GLU A 85 2.65 6.73 -5.18
N VAL A 86 3.33 5.58 -5.05
CA VAL A 86 2.71 4.34 -4.54
C VAL A 86 2.17 4.51 -3.11
N VAL A 87 2.87 5.24 -2.24
CA VAL A 87 2.37 5.54 -0.89
C VAL A 87 1.17 6.48 -0.94
N GLY A 88 1.24 7.54 -1.74
CA GLY A 88 0.14 8.50 -1.91
C GLY A 88 -1.15 7.84 -2.39
N GLU A 89 -1.04 6.90 -3.34
CA GLU A 89 -2.21 6.16 -3.83
C GLU A 89 -2.76 5.20 -2.76
N ALA A 90 -1.89 4.51 -2.02
CA ALA A 90 -2.32 3.63 -0.93
C ALA A 90 -3.01 4.41 0.22
N GLU A 91 -2.59 5.65 0.48
CA GLU A 91 -3.21 6.56 1.44
C GLU A 91 -4.56 7.08 0.92
N ARG A 92 -4.64 7.50 -0.34
CA ARG A 92 -5.89 7.92 -1.00
C ARG A 92 -6.97 6.85 -0.91
N LEU A 93 -6.60 5.59 -1.12
CA LEU A 93 -7.49 4.44 -1.09
C LEU A 93 -7.73 3.87 0.33
N GLU A 94 -7.12 4.43 1.36
CA GLU A 94 -7.17 3.93 2.75
C GLU A 94 -6.76 2.44 2.89
N VAL A 95 -5.78 2.01 2.09
CA VAL A 95 -5.26 0.63 2.08
C VAL A 95 -3.79 0.54 2.48
N ARG A 96 -3.22 1.63 3.02
CA ARG A 96 -1.79 1.73 3.37
C ARG A 96 -1.26 0.54 4.18
N ASP A 97 -2.00 0.08 5.18
CA ASP A 97 -1.58 -1.07 6.01
C ASP A 97 -1.54 -2.38 5.20
N LYS A 98 -2.41 -2.53 4.19
CA LYS A 98 -2.57 -3.75 3.39
C LYS A 98 -1.75 -3.75 2.11
N ALA A 99 -1.27 -2.58 1.67
CA ALA A 99 -0.45 -2.42 0.49
C ALA A 99 0.72 -3.42 0.40
N PRO A 100 1.44 -3.79 1.49
CA PRO A 100 2.49 -4.79 1.43
C PRO A 100 2.05 -6.17 0.88
N LEU A 101 0.79 -6.58 1.02
CA LEU A 101 0.28 -7.81 0.41
C LEU A 101 0.42 -7.76 -1.12
N VAL A 102 -0.09 -6.67 -1.70
CA VAL A 102 -0.06 -6.41 -3.15
C VAL A 102 1.37 -6.26 -3.64
N LEU A 103 2.22 -5.58 -2.87
CA LEU A 103 3.63 -5.41 -3.23
C LEU A 103 4.37 -6.74 -3.25
N CYS A 104 4.13 -7.63 -2.30
CA CYS A 104 4.75 -8.97 -2.30
C CYS A 104 4.38 -9.76 -3.56
N GLU A 105 3.09 -9.80 -3.91
CA GLU A 105 2.61 -10.50 -5.10
C GLU A 105 3.19 -9.92 -6.39
N LEU A 106 3.27 -8.59 -6.49
CA LEU A 106 3.69 -7.94 -7.72
C LEU A 106 5.20 -7.86 -7.87
N LEU A 107 5.99 -7.80 -6.79
CA LEU A 107 7.42 -7.50 -6.86
C LEU A 107 8.32 -8.74 -6.75
N PHE A 108 7.81 -9.84 -6.19
CA PHE A 108 8.63 -11.00 -5.86
C PHE A 108 8.22 -12.28 -6.58
N ASP A 109 9.22 -13.10 -6.88
CA ASP A 109 9.09 -14.43 -7.47
C ASP A 109 9.96 -15.45 -6.73
N GLU A 110 10.30 -16.58 -7.34
CA GLU A 110 11.19 -17.59 -6.76
C GLU A 110 12.58 -17.06 -6.36
N ASN A 111 12.99 -15.89 -6.86
CA ASN A 111 14.26 -15.24 -6.58
C ASN A 111 14.17 -14.15 -5.50
N ILE A 112 13.11 -14.16 -4.68
CA ILE A 112 12.82 -13.15 -3.65
C ILE A 112 14.02 -12.75 -2.78
N LEU A 113 14.90 -13.69 -2.42
CA LEU A 113 16.11 -13.43 -1.63
C LEU A 113 17.04 -12.39 -2.27
N SER A 114 17.09 -12.32 -3.59
CA SER A 114 17.88 -11.33 -4.34
C SER A 114 17.13 -10.02 -4.58
N GLN A 115 15.79 -10.05 -4.54
CA GLN A 115 14.92 -8.94 -4.90
C GLN A 115 14.58 -8.03 -3.71
N VAL A 116 14.46 -8.59 -2.50
CA VAL A 116 14.05 -7.84 -1.29
C VAL A 116 14.98 -6.66 -1.02
N ALA A 117 16.30 -6.83 -1.16
CA ALA A 117 17.26 -5.75 -0.94
C ALA A 117 17.05 -4.56 -1.89
N GLY A 118 16.69 -4.83 -3.16
CA GLY A 118 16.38 -3.79 -4.15
C GLY A 118 15.07 -3.06 -3.85
N GLN A 119 14.11 -3.72 -3.22
CA GLN A 119 12.80 -3.15 -2.85
C GLN A 119 12.74 -2.61 -1.42
N ARG A 120 13.82 -2.71 -0.64
CA ARG A 120 13.87 -2.32 0.78
C ARG A 120 13.33 -0.91 1.01
N ALA A 121 13.79 0.06 0.23
CA ALA A 121 13.40 1.46 0.40
C ALA A 121 11.90 1.69 0.19
N LEU A 122 11.25 0.91 -0.68
CA LEU A 122 9.80 0.97 -0.89
C LEU A 122 9.06 0.30 0.27
N LEU A 123 9.47 -0.90 0.65
CA LEU A 123 8.83 -1.67 1.74
C LEU A 123 8.85 -0.89 3.06
N LEU A 124 9.98 -0.26 3.40
CA LEU A 124 10.11 0.54 4.62
C LEU A 124 9.16 1.74 4.69
N ARG A 125 8.68 2.28 3.55
CA ARG A 125 7.68 3.36 3.57
C ARG A 125 6.34 2.90 4.16
N PHE A 126 6.08 1.60 4.10
CA PHE A 126 4.89 0.98 4.65
C PHE A 126 5.15 0.36 6.02
N THR A 127 6.30 -0.29 6.23
CA THR A 127 6.53 -1.13 7.40
C THR A 127 7.19 -0.43 8.59
N HIS A 128 7.95 0.64 8.37
CA HIS A 128 8.69 1.28 9.46
C HIS A 128 7.75 1.83 10.55
N GLY A 129 7.87 1.31 11.79
CA GLY A 129 7.01 1.67 12.91
C GLY A 129 5.54 1.26 12.74
N ASN A 130 5.23 0.38 11.78
CA ASN A 130 3.87 -0.07 11.48
C ASN A 130 3.78 -1.61 11.52
N HIS A 131 3.56 -2.15 12.71
CA HIS A 131 3.41 -3.60 12.91
C HIS A 131 2.23 -4.21 12.15
N ARG A 132 1.18 -3.43 11.88
CA ARG A 132 0.03 -3.93 11.14
C ARG A 132 0.43 -4.17 9.68
N ALA A 133 1.14 -3.23 9.05
CA ALA A 133 1.70 -3.41 7.72
C ALA A 133 2.73 -4.55 7.65
N GLN A 134 3.58 -4.69 8.68
CA GLN A 134 4.52 -5.82 8.78
C GLN A 134 3.81 -7.19 8.84
N ARG A 135 2.70 -7.31 9.59
CA ARG A 135 1.87 -8.54 9.59
C ARG A 135 1.22 -8.81 8.23
N TYR A 136 0.81 -7.77 7.50
CA TYR A 136 0.32 -7.92 6.13
C TYR A 136 1.43 -8.34 5.17
N LEU A 137 2.64 -7.81 5.33
CA LEU A 137 3.82 -8.22 4.56
C LEU A 137 4.11 -9.72 4.78
N LEU A 138 4.14 -10.20 6.02
CA LEU A 138 4.36 -11.62 6.33
C LEU A 138 3.31 -12.51 5.65
N GLY A 139 2.05 -12.08 5.64
CA GLY A 139 0.99 -12.77 4.88
C GLY A 139 1.24 -12.82 3.37
N GLY A 140 1.77 -11.73 2.79
CA GLY A 140 2.14 -11.69 1.38
C GLY A 140 3.34 -12.60 1.09
N ILE A 141 4.30 -12.66 2.00
CA ILE A 141 5.44 -13.59 1.92
C ILE A 141 4.97 -15.05 1.97
N GLU A 142 4.02 -15.40 2.83
CA GLU A 142 3.41 -16.74 2.85
C GLU A 142 2.81 -17.12 1.49
N GLN A 143 2.14 -16.17 0.82
CA GLN A 143 1.56 -16.39 -0.51
C GLN A 143 2.64 -16.62 -1.57
N VAL A 144 3.74 -15.85 -1.56
CA VAL A 144 4.88 -16.05 -2.46
C VAL A 144 5.54 -17.41 -2.20
N VAL A 145 5.77 -17.77 -0.93
CA VAL A 145 6.33 -19.08 -0.56
C VAL A 145 5.41 -20.21 -1.02
N LYS A 146 4.08 -20.07 -0.91
CA LYS A 146 3.13 -21.06 -1.42
C LYS A 146 3.26 -21.22 -2.94
N GLU A 147 3.27 -20.11 -3.68
CA GLU A 147 3.34 -20.12 -5.15
C GLU A 147 4.62 -20.80 -5.64
N TYR A 148 5.76 -20.49 -5.01
CA TYR A 148 7.07 -21.03 -5.37
C TYR A 148 7.61 -22.04 -4.34
N SER A 149 6.72 -22.88 -3.80
CA SER A 149 6.98 -23.78 -2.67
C SER A 149 8.24 -24.64 -2.79
N ALA A 150 8.44 -25.27 -3.96
CA ALA A 150 9.61 -26.12 -4.21
C ALA A 150 10.94 -25.37 -4.05
N ALA A 151 10.98 -24.09 -4.41
CA ALA A 151 12.18 -23.26 -4.31
C ALA A 151 12.31 -22.57 -2.95
N LEU A 152 11.18 -22.14 -2.36
CA LEU A 152 11.19 -21.22 -1.22
C LEU A 152 10.98 -21.87 0.14
N LEU A 153 10.31 -23.03 0.25
CA LEU A 153 10.11 -23.69 1.55
C LEU A 153 11.43 -24.00 2.29
N PRO A 154 12.49 -24.53 1.63
CA PRO A 154 13.78 -24.74 2.29
C PRO A 154 14.49 -23.42 2.67
N ARG A 155 14.06 -22.30 2.09
CA ARG A 155 14.69 -20.98 2.23
C ARG A 155 13.94 -20.07 3.21
N VAL A 156 12.83 -20.52 3.81
CA VAL A 156 12.04 -19.73 4.76
C VAL A 156 12.89 -19.12 5.89
N PRO A 157 13.78 -19.84 6.60
CA PRO A 157 14.66 -19.24 7.62
C PRO A 157 15.47 -18.05 7.09
N HIS A 158 16.01 -18.21 5.89
CA HIS A 158 16.87 -17.21 5.24
C HIS A 158 16.06 -15.97 4.85
N LEU A 159 14.82 -16.19 4.39
CA LEU A 159 13.93 -15.10 4.02
C LEU A 159 13.51 -14.29 5.24
N LEU A 160 13.15 -14.94 6.35
CA LEU A 160 12.80 -14.26 7.59
C LEU A 160 14.00 -13.49 8.16
N LYS A 161 15.18 -14.10 8.16
CA LYS A 161 16.43 -13.42 8.56
C LYS A 161 16.71 -12.21 7.68
N LEU A 162 16.50 -12.31 6.36
CA LEU A 162 16.69 -11.18 5.45
C LEU A 162 15.73 -10.04 5.76
N LEU A 163 14.45 -10.33 6.04
CA LEU A 163 13.47 -9.31 6.41
C LEU A 163 13.83 -8.62 7.73
N TYR A 164 14.32 -9.37 8.72
CA TYR A 164 14.85 -8.86 9.99
C TYR A 164 16.10 -8.00 9.81
N ASP A 165 17.15 -8.53 9.15
CA ASP A 165 18.43 -7.85 8.93
C ASP A 165 18.30 -6.56 8.10
N GLN A 166 17.21 -6.42 7.33
CA GLN A 166 16.91 -5.23 6.53
C GLN A 166 15.97 -4.25 7.23
N ASP A 167 15.62 -4.48 8.49
CA ASP A 167 14.68 -3.68 9.30
C ASP A 167 13.26 -3.62 8.70
N ILE A 168 12.91 -4.57 7.83
CA ILE A 168 11.61 -4.57 7.14
C ILE A 168 10.53 -5.10 8.08
N VAL A 169 10.86 -6.09 8.90
CA VAL A 169 9.98 -6.67 9.91
C VAL A 169 10.71 -6.70 11.25
N GLU A 170 10.06 -6.17 12.28
CA GLU A 170 10.60 -6.11 13.63
C GLU A 170 10.50 -7.46 14.34
N GLU A 171 11.40 -7.67 15.30
CA GLU A 171 11.51 -8.91 16.07
C GLU A 171 10.20 -9.31 16.74
N GLU A 172 9.56 -8.35 17.42
CA GLU A 172 8.31 -8.56 18.13
C GLU A 172 7.19 -9.06 17.20
N VAL A 173 7.18 -8.60 15.94
CA VAL A 173 6.19 -9.00 14.95
C VAL A 173 6.46 -10.42 14.45
N LEU A 174 7.73 -10.79 14.28
CA LEU A 174 8.13 -12.16 13.91
C LEU A 174 7.80 -13.15 15.03
N LEU A 175 8.12 -12.80 16.27
CA LEU A 175 7.78 -13.60 17.45
C LEU A 175 6.27 -13.73 17.62
N ASP A 176 5.49 -12.65 17.51
CA ASP A 176 4.02 -12.70 17.58
C ASP A 176 3.41 -13.56 16.46
N TRP A 177 3.85 -13.37 15.22
CA TRP A 177 3.41 -14.17 14.08
C TRP A 177 3.66 -15.67 14.32
N SER A 178 4.84 -16.03 14.83
CA SER A 178 5.23 -17.43 15.03
C SER A 178 4.35 -18.21 16.03
N LYS A 179 3.71 -17.50 16.99
CA LYS A 179 2.89 -18.11 18.06
C LYS A 179 1.65 -18.83 17.55
N ARG A 180 1.09 -18.41 16.42
CA ARG A 180 -0.16 -18.97 15.90
C ARG A 180 -0.19 -19.06 14.39
N VAL A 181 -0.31 -20.30 13.90
CA VAL A 181 -0.57 -20.59 12.49
C VAL A 181 -1.94 -20.04 12.06
N SER A 182 -1.96 -19.26 10.99
CA SER A 182 -3.15 -18.64 10.42
C SER A 182 -3.52 -19.28 9.08
N LYS A 183 -4.82 -19.33 8.77
CA LYS A 183 -5.35 -19.78 7.47
C LYS A 183 -5.86 -18.62 6.60
N LYS A 184 -5.44 -17.38 6.92
CA LYS A 184 -5.97 -16.17 6.29
C LYS A 184 -5.51 -16.01 4.85
N TYR A 185 -4.26 -16.32 4.54
CA TYR A 185 -3.65 -16.07 3.23
C TYR A 185 -3.29 -17.34 2.47
N VAL A 186 -2.98 -18.43 3.19
CA VAL A 186 -2.67 -19.75 2.63
C VAL A 186 -3.45 -20.83 3.40
N SER A 187 -3.47 -22.06 2.89
CA SER A 187 -4.13 -23.18 3.59
C SER A 187 -3.41 -23.46 4.92
N ARG A 188 -4.13 -24.07 5.87
CA ARG A 188 -3.56 -24.33 7.20
C ARG A 188 -2.36 -25.27 7.13
N GLU A 189 -2.37 -26.21 6.20
CA GLU A 189 -1.30 -27.18 5.96
C GLU A 189 -0.03 -26.48 5.47
N VAL A 190 -0.16 -25.61 4.47
CA VAL A 190 0.96 -24.81 3.95
C VAL A 190 1.49 -23.85 5.01
N ALA A 191 0.61 -23.16 5.74
CA ALA A 191 1.03 -22.27 6.83
C ALA A 191 1.78 -23.05 7.92
N GLN A 192 1.29 -24.23 8.32
CA GLN A 192 1.98 -25.07 9.29
C GLN A 192 3.39 -25.43 8.79
N GLU A 193 3.52 -25.86 7.53
CA GLU A 193 4.82 -26.19 6.95
C GLU A 193 5.78 -25.00 6.93
N ILE A 194 5.30 -23.80 6.56
CA ILE A 194 6.10 -22.56 6.63
C ILE A 194 6.58 -22.31 8.06
N HIS A 195 5.71 -22.43 9.07
CA HIS A 195 6.09 -22.24 10.47
C HIS A 195 7.08 -23.30 10.95
N GLU A 196 6.93 -24.58 10.54
CA GLU A 196 7.90 -25.63 10.85
C GLU A 196 9.29 -25.29 10.28
N ARG A 197 9.34 -24.83 9.02
CA ARG A 197 10.58 -24.38 8.39
C ARG A 197 11.16 -23.16 9.08
N ALA A 198 10.33 -22.25 9.60
CA ALA A 198 10.77 -21.04 10.30
C ALA A 198 11.38 -21.29 11.69
N ARG A 199 11.13 -22.45 12.32
CA ARG A 199 11.52 -22.73 13.71
C ARG A 199 13.00 -22.44 14.04
N PRO A 200 14.00 -22.81 13.23
CA PRO A 200 15.40 -22.52 13.55
C PRO A 200 15.66 -21.01 13.69
N PHE A 201 15.04 -20.19 12.85
CA PHE A 201 15.17 -18.74 12.91
C PHE A 201 14.43 -18.14 14.12
N ILE A 202 13.21 -18.61 14.40
CA ILE A 202 12.44 -18.14 15.57
C ILE A 202 13.16 -18.50 16.88
N LYS A 203 13.73 -19.70 16.97
CA LYS A 203 14.54 -20.10 18.11
C LYS A 203 15.76 -19.20 18.28
N TRP A 204 16.45 -18.87 17.18
CA TRP A 204 17.59 -17.95 17.20
C TRP A 204 17.21 -16.55 17.70
N LEU A 205 16.05 -16.01 17.31
CA LEU A 205 15.55 -14.73 17.84
C LEU A 205 15.31 -14.80 19.36
N GLN A 206 14.69 -15.88 19.85
CA GLN A 206 14.40 -16.05 21.28
C GLN A 206 15.66 -16.18 22.14
N GLU A 207 16.68 -16.89 21.66
CA GLU A 207 17.95 -17.05 22.38
C GLU A 207 18.72 -15.71 22.47
N ALA A 208 18.58 -14.84 21.46
CA ALA A 208 19.21 -13.52 21.49
C ALA A 208 18.62 -12.59 22.57
N GLU A 209 17.30 -12.62 22.80
CA GLU A 209 16.67 -11.85 23.89
C GLU A 209 17.13 -12.33 25.29
N GLU A 210 17.30 -13.64 25.47
CA GLU A 210 17.68 -14.21 26.78
C GLU A 210 19.13 -13.84 27.18
N GLU A 211 20.06 -13.76 26.23
CA GLU A 211 21.46 -13.37 26.50
C GLU A 211 21.63 -11.88 26.85
N GLU A 212 20.81 -10.97 26.31
CA GLU A 212 20.87 -9.54 26.66
C GLU A 212 20.33 -9.25 28.06
N SER A 213 19.41 -10.07 28.57
CA SER A 213 18.82 -9.91 29.91
C SER A 213 19.68 -10.43 31.07
N SER A 214 20.73 -11.21 30.77
CA SER A 214 21.53 -11.97 31.75
C SER A 214 22.86 -11.31 32.14
N SER A 215 23.07 -10.02 31.77
CA SER A 215 24.32 -9.29 32.04
C SER A 215 24.20 -8.20 33.11
N GLU A 216 23.18 -8.20 33.97
CA GLU A 216 23.11 -7.32 35.15
C GLU A 216 22.83 -8.10 36.44
N GLY A 217 23.90 -8.51 37.12
CA GLY A 217 23.82 -8.93 38.53
C GLY A 217 24.83 -9.99 38.96
N ASP A 218 26.04 -9.56 39.36
CA ASP A 218 26.57 -9.74 40.73
C ASP A 218 28.04 -9.27 40.79
N GLY A 219 28.34 -8.26 41.63
CA GLY A 219 29.67 -7.65 41.76
C GLY A 219 29.69 -6.32 42.51
N ASP A 220 29.60 -6.42 43.84
CA ASP A 220 29.56 -5.41 44.90
C ASP A 220 30.65 -4.28 44.91
N ASP A 221 30.18 -3.09 45.31
CA ASP A 221 30.77 -1.91 46.00
C ASP A 221 32.08 -1.21 45.56
N SER A 222 31.99 0.05 45.11
CA SER A 222 32.52 1.26 45.83
C SER A 222 32.43 2.57 45.02
N GLN A 223 31.79 3.58 45.63
CA GLN A 223 31.84 5.06 45.51
C GLN A 223 32.67 5.69 44.35
N ASP A 224 32.08 6.57 43.52
CA ASP A 224 32.05 8.04 43.68
C ASP A 224 31.57 8.79 42.41
N GLU A 225 30.86 9.90 42.67
CA GLU A 225 30.41 11.05 41.86
C GLU A 225 30.74 11.18 40.35
N ASN A 226 29.70 11.35 39.51
CA ASN A 226 29.36 12.60 38.80
C ASN A 226 28.37 12.33 37.64
N VAL A 227 27.25 13.06 37.63
CA VAL A 227 26.24 13.04 36.57
C VAL A 227 26.59 14.10 35.53
N GLU A 228 26.84 13.70 34.28
CA GLU A 228 26.48 14.52 33.11
C GLU A 228 25.77 13.66 32.06
N VAL A 229 24.48 13.96 31.89
CA VAL A 229 23.60 13.48 30.83
C VAL A 229 23.96 14.21 29.54
N SER A 230 24.24 13.48 28.45
CA SER A 230 23.57 13.63 27.15
C SER A 230 24.30 12.88 26.04
N GLY A 231 23.58 12.04 25.31
CA GLY A 231 24.02 11.47 24.03
C GLY A 231 23.82 9.96 23.92
N HIS A 232 22.56 9.48 23.97
CA HIS A 232 22.24 8.15 23.47
C HIS A 232 22.48 8.12 21.96
N THR A 233 23.73 7.87 21.56
CA THR A 233 24.03 7.33 20.24
C THR A 233 23.66 5.86 20.31
N LEU A 234 22.54 5.47 19.69
CA LEU A 234 22.26 4.08 19.39
C LEU A 234 23.39 3.57 18.49
N HIS A 235 24.42 3.00 19.11
CA HIS A 235 25.42 2.20 18.44
C HIS A 235 24.72 0.91 18.05
N THR A 236 24.13 0.86 16.84
CA THR A 236 23.79 -0.40 16.20
C THR A 236 25.10 -1.13 15.95
N ARG A 237 25.53 -1.95 16.92
CA ARG A 237 26.60 -2.91 16.72
C ARG A 237 26.10 -3.90 15.69
N ARG A 238 26.54 -3.71 14.44
CA ARG A 238 26.46 -4.73 13.39
C ARG A 238 27.24 -5.94 13.88
N VAL A 239 26.55 -6.86 14.54
CA VAL A 239 27.08 -8.18 14.89
C VAL A 239 27.33 -8.90 13.57
N ARG A 240 28.54 -8.77 13.04
CA ARG A 240 29.07 -9.72 12.06
C ARG A 240 29.35 -10.99 12.85
N MET A 241 28.40 -11.91 12.91
CA MET A 241 28.68 -13.27 13.34
C MET A 241 28.27 -14.27 12.26
N SER A 242 29.33 -14.79 11.65
CA SER A 242 29.62 -16.21 11.37
C SER A 242 28.57 -17.00 10.58
N SER A 243 29.04 -17.59 9.48
CA SER A 243 28.37 -18.49 8.53
C SER A 243 27.56 -19.69 9.08
N ASN A 244 27.30 -19.78 10.38
CA ASN A 244 26.77 -20.96 11.04
C ASN A 244 25.24 -21.16 10.92
N ILE A 245 24.42 -20.12 10.72
CA ILE A 245 22.96 -20.33 10.56
C ILE A 245 22.64 -21.07 9.24
N LEU A 246 23.46 -20.87 8.20
CA LEU A 246 23.30 -21.52 6.90
C LEU A 246 23.63 -23.01 6.99
N GLU A 247 24.65 -23.37 7.78
CA GLU A 247 25.11 -24.75 7.96
C GLU A 247 24.13 -25.59 8.80
N TYR A 248 23.44 -24.96 9.77
CA TYR A 248 22.39 -25.63 10.55
C TYR A 248 21.10 -25.88 9.76
N CYS A 249 20.81 -25.09 8.71
CA CYS A 249 19.61 -25.28 7.87
C CYS A 249 19.79 -26.33 6.75
N GLU A 250 21.02 -26.70 6.37
CA GLU A 250 21.28 -27.74 5.36
C GLU A 250 21.25 -29.18 5.92
N LEU A 251 21.08 -29.35 7.24
CA LEU A 251 21.12 -30.65 7.93
C LEU A 251 19.75 -31.18 8.41
N SER A 252 18.62 -30.60 7.99
CA SER A 252 17.25 -31.07 8.30
C SER A 252 16.33 -31.12 7.09
#